data_AF-A0A662M0A4-F1
#
_entry.id   AF-A0A662M0A4-F1
#
_cell.length_a   1.000
_cell.length_b   1.000
_cell.length_c   1.000
_cell.angle_alpha   90.00
_cell.angle_beta   90.00
_cell.angle_gamma   90.00
#
_symmetry.space_group_name_H-M   'P 1'
#
loop_
_entity.id
_entity.type
_entity.pdbx_description
1 polymer ?
#
loop_
_entity_poly.entity_id
_entity_poly.type
_entity_poly.pdbx_seq_one_letter_code
_entity_poly.pdbx_strand_id
1 'polypeptide(L)'
;MKEREFINIIKDSGKGVFTISDISRLIEKDRKYSTLYVGRLCKRGVLSRVERGKYVLPDTDIAVVATNLVTPSYLSFLSGLYYYHLTAQIPSSLQVVTTRSKRRILYEQ
;
A
#
# COMPACT_ATOMS: atom_id res chain seq x y z
N MET A 1 21.20 -6.62 -0.76
CA MET A 1 20.09 -7.56 -0.70
C MET A 1 19.65 -7.87 -2.11
N LYS A 2 19.29 -9.13 -2.40
CA LYS A 2 18.73 -9.49 -3.72
C LYS A 2 17.26 -9.07 -3.76
N GLU A 3 16.75 -8.73 -4.95
CA GLU A 3 15.37 -8.26 -5.08
C GLU A 3 14.33 -9.31 -4.69
N ARG A 4 14.51 -10.57 -5.10
CA ARG A 4 13.59 -11.66 -4.75
C ARG A 4 13.49 -11.88 -3.24
N GLU A 5 14.61 -11.79 -2.55
CA GLU A 5 14.70 -11.88 -1.09
C GLU A 5 13.91 -10.75 -0.42
N PHE A 6 14.05 -9.52 -0.92
CA PHE A 6 13.29 -8.37 -0.45
C PHE A 6 11.78 -8.57 -0.64
N ILE A 7 11.33 -9.03 -1.81
CA ILE A 7 9.91 -9.26 -2.09
C ILE A 7 9.34 -10.31 -1.14
N ASN A 8 10.07 -11.40 -0.88
CA ASN A 8 9.63 -12.45 0.05
C ASN A 8 9.46 -11.89 1.46
N ILE A 9 10.45 -11.16 1.99
CA ILE A 9 10.37 -10.53 3.33
C ILE A 9 9.17 -9.58 3.42
N ILE A 10 8.90 -8.82 2.37
CA ILE A 10 7.78 -7.89 2.30
C ILE A 10 6.44 -8.65 2.30
N LYS A 11 6.31 -9.73 1.52
CA LYS A 11 5.12 -10.58 1.51
C LYS A 11 4.89 -11.27 2.85
N ASP A 12 5.94 -11.79 3.47
CA ASP A 12 5.90 -12.47 4.77
C ASP A 12 5.49 -11.52 5.92
N SER A 13 5.73 -10.22 5.77
CA SER A 13 5.31 -9.22 6.77
C SER A 13 3.78 -9.03 6.85
N GLY A 14 3.03 -9.49 5.84
CA GLY A 14 1.57 -9.36 5.76
C GLY A 14 1.02 -7.93 5.63
N LYS A 15 1.88 -6.91 5.56
CA LYS A 15 1.45 -5.52 5.38
C LYS A 15 1.14 -5.23 3.90
N GLY A 16 0.08 -4.48 3.63
CA GLY A 16 -0.23 -4.03 2.27
C GLY A 16 0.55 -2.79 1.83
N VAL A 17 0.79 -1.88 2.79
CA VAL A 17 1.44 -0.58 2.55
C VAL A 17 2.59 -0.38 3.53
N PHE A 18 3.71 0.09 3.01
CA PHE A 18 4.98 0.16 3.73
C PHE A 18 5.53 1.57 3.81
N THR A 19 6.06 1.93 4.97
CA THR A 19 6.89 3.13 5.14
C THR A 19 8.37 2.80 5.04
N ILE A 20 9.22 3.82 4.88
CA ILE A 20 10.68 3.64 4.97
C ILE A 20 11.09 3.05 6.33
N SER A 21 10.39 3.41 7.41
CA SER A 21 10.62 2.84 8.74
C SER A 21 10.29 1.35 8.81
N ASP A 22 9.20 0.90 8.18
CA ASP A 22 8.86 -0.52 8.11
C ASP A 22 9.95 -1.28 7.35
N ILE A 23 10.35 -0.76 6.19
CA ILE A 23 11.37 -1.38 5.35
C ILE A 23 12.71 -1.46 6.09
N SER A 24 13.13 -0.37 6.73
CA SER A 24 14.36 -0.30 7.52
C SER A 24 14.40 -1.35 8.64
N ARG A 25 13.26 -1.61 9.29
CA ARG A 25 13.12 -2.67 10.30
C ARG A 25 13.17 -4.06 9.68
N LEU A 26 12.47 -4.27 8.56
CA LEU A 26 12.37 -5.58 7.89
C LEU A 26 13.70 -6.05 7.29
N ILE A 27 14.52 -5.14 6.77
CA ILE A 27 15.82 -5.48 6.16
C ILE A 27 17.01 -5.27 7.09
N GLU A 28 16.76 -4.83 8.33
CA GLU A 28 17.78 -4.52 9.34
C GLU A 28 18.89 -3.58 8.82
N LYS A 29 18.48 -2.50 8.14
CA LYS A 29 19.38 -1.46 7.64
C LYS A 29 18.95 -0.09 8.11
N ASP A 30 19.90 0.84 8.11
CA ASP A 30 19.63 2.21 8.48
C ASP A 30 18.67 2.90 7.49
N ARG A 31 18.10 4.01 7.94
CA ARG A 31 17.09 4.75 7.17
C ARG A 31 17.65 5.34 5.87
N LYS A 32 18.93 5.71 5.83
CA LYS A 32 19.57 6.31 4.65
C LYS A 32 19.74 5.24 3.56
N TYR A 33 20.25 4.07 3.92
CA TYR A 33 20.32 2.93 3.01
C TYR A 33 18.94 2.54 2.48
N SER A 34 17.95 2.39 3.38
CA SER A 34 16.59 1.98 3.04
C SER A 34 15.92 2.96 2.07
N THR A 35 16.09 4.27 2.28
CA THR A 35 15.56 5.32 1.39
C THR A 35 16.15 5.21 -0.02
N LEU A 36 17.47 5.04 -0.11
CA LEU A 36 18.16 4.91 -1.40
C LEU A 36 17.75 3.63 -2.12
N TYR A 37 17.64 2.52 -1.37
CA TYR A 37 17.24 1.22 -1.91
C TYR A 37 15.82 1.24 -2.46
N VAL A 38 14.86 1.74 -1.69
CA VAL A 38 13.46 1.91 -2.14
C VAL A 38 13.38 2.82 -3.35
N GLY A 39 14.12 3.94 -3.36
CA GLY A 39 14.16 4.82 -4.52
C GLY A 39 14.62 4.13 -5.81
N ARG A 40 15.61 3.22 -5.72
CA ARG A 40 16.05 2.40 -6.87
C ARG A 40 14.98 1.38 -7.28
N LEU A 41 14.31 0.74 -6.33
CA LEU A 41 13.23 -0.22 -6.62
C LEU A 41 12.04 0.45 -7.28
N CYS A 42 11.64 1.63 -6.83
CA CYS A 42 10.57 2.41 -7.47
C CYS A 42 10.93 2.80 -8.90
N LYS A 43 12.19 3.22 -9.15
CA LYS A 43 12.67 3.52 -10.52
C LYS A 43 12.62 2.31 -11.46
N ARG A 44 12.70 1.10 -10.91
CA ARG A 44 12.66 -0.16 -11.67
C ARG A 44 11.24 -0.75 -11.76
N GLY A 45 10.23 -0.12 -11.16
CA GLY A 45 8.85 -0.62 -11.13
C GLY A 45 8.61 -1.78 -10.16
N VAL A 46 9.59 -2.16 -9.33
CA VAL A 46 9.46 -3.26 -8.35
C VAL A 46 8.57 -2.85 -7.17
N LEU A 47 8.60 -1.57 -6.83
CA LEU A 47 7.71 -0.95 -5.86
C LEU A 47 6.98 0.19 -6.53
N SER A 48 5.73 0.39 -6.15
CA SER A 48 4.98 1.59 -6.52
C SER A 48 4.80 2.50 -5.31
N ARG A 49 4.76 3.80 -5.56
CA ARG A 49 4.58 4.82 -4.53
C ARG A 49 3.15 5.35 -4.59
N VAL A 50 2.33 4.98 -3.61
CA VAL A 50 0.93 5.43 -3.53
C VAL A 50 0.82 6.85 -3.00
N GLU A 51 1.64 7.19 -1.99
CA GLU A 51 1.74 8.56 -1.49
C GLU A 51 3.14 8.87 -0.94
N ARG A 52 3.35 10.12 -0.50
CA ARG A 52 4.65 10.52 0.05
C ARG A 52 5.02 9.65 1.26
N GLY A 53 6.02 8.79 1.08
CA GLY A 53 6.58 7.96 2.15
C GLY A 53 5.85 6.63 2.33
N LYS A 54 4.91 6.28 1.44
CA LYS A 54 4.21 5.00 1.43
C LYS A 54 4.37 4.29 0.09
N TYR A 55 4.71 3.03 0.20
CA TYR A 55 5.08 2.18 -0.93
C TYR A 55 4.30 0.87 -0.85
N VAL A 56 4.05 0.28 -2.01
CA VAL A 56 3.32 -0.97 -2.16
C VAL A 56 4.03 -1.84 -3.19
N LEU A 57 3.80 -3.15 -3.12
CA LEU A 57 4.10 -3.99 -4.27
C LEU A 57 3.04 -3.72 -5.35
N PRO A 58 3.42 -3.72 -6.65
CA PRO A 58 2.47 -3.50 -7.73
C PRO A 58 1.29 -4.48 -7.77
N ASP A 59 1.48 -5.71 -7.27
CA ASP A 59 0.48 -6.78 -7.23
C ASP A 59 -0.44 -6.73 -5.99
N THR A 60 -0.27 -5.77 -5.09
CA THR A 60 -1.12 -5.65 -3.89
C THR A 60 -2.54 -5.26 -4.27
N ASP A 61 -3.56 -5.96 -3.76
CA ASP A 61 -4.98 -5.61 -3.98
C ASP A 61 -5.29 -4.15 -3.61
N ILE A 62 -6.02 -3.43 -4.49
CA ILE A 62 -6.28 -1.99 -4.31
C ILE A 62 -7.13 -1.66 -3.08
N ALA A 63 -8.01 -2.55 -2.63
CA ALA A 63 -8.74 -2.41 -1.37
C ALA A 63 -7.81 -2.57 -0.14
N VAL A 64 -6.84 -3.47 -0.23
CA VAL A 64 -5.78 -3.62 0.78
C VAL A 64 -4.89 -2.37 0.82
N VAL A 65 -4.56 -1.80 -0.34
CA VAL A 65 -3.85 -0.52 -0.40
C VAL A 65 -4.67 0.57 0.29
N ALA A 66 -5.93 0.75 -0.11
CA ALA A 66 -6.79 1.83 0.37
C ALA A 66 -6.99 1.78 1.90
N THR A 67 -7.22 0.61 2.47
CA THR A 67 -7.43 0.43 3.92
C THR A 67 -6.14 0.51 4.74
N ASN A 68 -4.97 0.20 4.16
CA ASN A 68 -3.69 0.33 4.85
C ASN A 68 -3.06 1.72 4.75
N LEU A 69 -3.67 2.67 4.03
CA LEU A 69 -3.19 4.06 4.01
C LEU A 69 -3.41 4.78 5.34
N VAL A 70 -4.44 4.45 6.12
CA VAL A 70 -4.64 4.98 7.48
C VAL A 70 -5.21 3.87 8.33
N THR A 71 -4.64 3.66 9.52
CA THR A 71 -5.13 2.66 10.47
C THR A 71 -5.62 3.37 11.74
N PRO A 72 -6.79 2.98 12.31
CA PRO A 72 -7.75 2.02 11.77
C PRO A 72 -8.57 2.58 10.60
N SER A 73 -9.00 1.72 9.69
CA SER A 73 -9.94 2.04 8.61
C SER A 73 -10.69 0.81 8.11
N TYR A 74 -11.77 1.02 7.35
CA TYR A 74 -12.56 -0.04 6.72
C TYR A 74 -13.26 0.46 5.45
N LEU A 75 -13.55 -0.46 4.52
CA LEU A 75 -14.38 -0.18 3.34
C LEU A 75 -15.81 0.15 3.77
N SER A 76 -16.36 1.25 3.26
CA SER A 76 -17.69 1.74 3.64
C SER A 76 -18.49 2.17 2.42
N PHE A 77 -19.70 2.68 2.66
CA PHE A 77 -20.60 3.24 1.64
C PHE A 77 -20.80 2.29 0.45
N LEU A 78 -20.69 2.77 -0.79
CA LEU A 78 -20.92 1.95 -1.98
C LEU A 78 -19.87 0.86 -2.14
N SER A 79 -18.62 1.11 -1.74
CA SER A 79 -17.56 0.10 -1.79
C SER A 79 -17.79 -1.05 -0.82
N GLY A 80 -18.31 -0.76 0.38
CA GLY A 80 -18.71 -1.80 1.33
C GLY A 80 -19.87 -2.65 0.81
N LEU A 81 -20.91 -2.00 0.27
CA LEU A 81 -22.04 -2.71 -0.34
C LEU A 81 -21.60 -3.59 -1.51
N TYR A 82 -20.72 -3.08 -2.37
CA TYR A 82 -20.17 -3.82 -3.50
C TYR A 82 -19.35 -5.03 -3.04
N TYR A 83 -18.50 -4.85 -2.03
CA TYR A 83 -17.68 -5.93 -1.46
C TYR A 83 -18.52 -7.10 -0.92
N TYR A 84 -19.67 -6.81 -0.30
CA TYR A 84 -20.60 -7.84 0.21
C TYR A 84 -21.66 -8.27 -0.82
N HIS A 85 -21.52 -7.89 -2.09
CA HIS A 85 -22.47 -8.21 -3.16
C HIS A 85 -23.92 -7.75 -2.90
N LEU A 86 -24.07 -6.65 -2.15
CA LEU A 86 -25.38 -6.05 -1.80
C LEU A 86 -25.82 -4.97 -2.80
N THR A 87 -25.05 -4.73 -3.87
CA THR A 87 -25.40 -3.80 -4.94
C THR A 87 -24.88 -4.33 -6.28
N ALA A 88 -25.62 -4.09 -7.36
CA ALA A 88 -25.17 -4.35 -8.73
C ALA A 88 -24.31 -3.21 -9.29
N GLN A 89 -24.28 -2.05 -8.63
CA GLN A 89 -23.50 -0.89 -9.09
C GLN A 89 -22.02 -1.09 -8.79
N ILE A 90 -21.18 -0.98 -9.82
CA ILE A 90 -19.72 -1.06 -9.69
C ILE A 90 -19.19 0.32 -9.28
N PRO A 91 -18.53 0.47 -8.12
CA PRO A 91 -17.97 1.75 -7.69
C PRO A 91 -16.85 2.21 -8.62
N SER A 92 -16.90 3.47 -9.07
CA SER A 92 -15.81 4.10 -9.85
C SER A 92 -14.61 4.53 -8.99
N SER A 93 -14.73 4.44 -7.67
CA SER A 93 -13.66 4.71 -6.70
C SER A 93 -13.91 3.93 -5.41
N LEU A 94 -12.84 3.60 -4.69
CA LEU A 94 -12.96 3.00 -3.37
C LEU A 94 -13.24 4.07 -2.30
N GLN A 95 -14.22 3.75 -1.46
CA GLN A 95 -14.69 4.58 -0.35
C GLN A 95 -14.30 3.90 0.97
N VAL A 96 -13.49 4.59 1.76
CA VAL A 96 -12.93 4.08 3.02
C VAL A 96 -13.21 5.10 4.12
N VAL A 97 -13.68 4.64 5.27
CA VAL A 97 -13.78 5.45 6.49
C VAL A 97 -12.51 5.27 7.31
N THR A 98 -11.90 6.38 7.72
CA THR A 98 -10.65 6.40 8.49
C THR A 98 -10.69 7.49 9.55
N THR A 99 -9.81 7.41 10.54
CA THR A 99 -9.67 8.42 11.61
C THR A 99 -9.06 9.74 11.14
N ARG A 100 -8.49 9.80 9.92
CA ARG A 100 -7.85 11.00 9.37
C ARG A 100 -8.36 11.31 7.98
N SER A 101 -8.76 12.56 7.77
CA SER A 101 -9.14 13.05 6.44
C SER A 101 -7.95 13.05 5.49
N LYS A 102 -8.19 12.60 4.25
CA LYS A 102 -7.22 12.60 3.15
C LYS A 102 -7.88 13.18 1.90
N ARG A 103 -7.06 13.81 1.06
CA ARG A 103 -7.48 14.17 -0.30
C ARG A 103 -7.65 12.90 -1.13
N ARG A 104 -8.46 12.98 -2.19
CA ARG A 104 -8.59 11.90 -3.17
C ARG A 104 -7.22 11.52 -3.70
N ILE A 105 -6.92 10.22 -3.67
CA ILE A 105 -5.68 9.66 -4.21
C ILE A 105 -6.03 9.03 -5.56
N LEU A 106 -5.33 9.46 -6.61
CA LEU A 106 -5.35 8.80 -7.92
C LEU A 106 -4.18 7.84 -7.94
N TYR A 107 -4.49 6.55 -8.05
CA TYR A 107 -3.50 5.49 -8.06
C TYR A 107 -3.96 4.46 -9.09
N GLU A 108 -3.16 4.30 -10.12
CA GLU A 108 -3.33 3.28 -11.15
C GLU A 108 -2.39 2.11 -10.79
N GLN A 109 -2.94 0.90 -10.83
CA GLN A 109 -2.19 -0.34 -10.69
C GLN A 109 -1.69 -0.79 -12.05
#